data_AF-A0A955HKX6-F1
#
_entry.id   AF-A0A955HKX6-F1
#
_cell.length_a   1.000
_cell.length_b   1.000
_cell.length_c   1.000
_cell.angle_alpha   90.00
_cell.angle_beta   90.00
_cell.angle_gamma   90.00
#
_symmetry.space_group_name_H-M   'P 1'
#
loop_
_entity.id
_entity.type
_entity.pdbx_description
1 polymer ?
#
loop_
_entity_poly.entity_id
_entity_poly.type
_entity_poly.pdbx_seq_one_letter_code
_entity_poly.pdbx_strand_id
1 'polypeptide(L)'
;MAATDFVTESQIDSLTTTIATAVKANETAAATNASDLNDHETAATGAHAASAISFSDPGDDYTATTVEAALAEVKVIADAAAGGGVSINDAGTNSTQAWSSQKISDEITAAVSALIDGAPGALDTLNELAAAINDDATFTTTVTTALGLRVRVDAAQGFTSPQQLQGRQNIGVITSTQDFASDFTTAIA
;
A
#
# COMPACT_ATOMS: atom_id res chain seq x y z
N MET A 1 26.21 75.60 88.64
CA MET A 1 26.02 74.28 88.01
C MET A 1 27.12 73.38 88.51
N ALA A 2 26.78 72.31 89.23
CA ALA A 2 27.75 71.43 89.87
C ALA A 2 28.60 70.70 88.81
N ALA A 3 29.90 70.53 89.09
CA ALA A 3 30.90 69.90 88.21
C ALA A 3 30.70 68.37 88.00
N THR A 4 29.47 67.88 88.10
CA THR A 4 29.06 66.48 87.97
C THR A 4 28.45 66.14 86.61
N ASP A 5 28.53 67.06 85.64
CA ASP A 5 27.96 66.95 84.29
C ASP A 5 28.99 66.51 83.22
N PHE A 6 30.20 66.14 83.65
CA PHE A 6 31.26 65.61 82.78
C PHE A 6 31.27 64.09 82.84
N VAL A 7 31.41 63.44 81.68
CA VAL A 7 31.59 61.99 81.57
C VAL A 7 32.86 61.57 82.33
N THR A 8 32.74 60.61 83.24
CA THR A 8 33.85 60.07 84.02
C THR A 8 34.66 59.04 83.20
N GLU A 9 35.94 58.86 83.52
CA GLU A 9 36.80 57.83 82.92
C GLU A 9 36.18 56.43 83.04
N SER A 10 35.54 56.13 84.18
CA SER A 10 34.78 54.88 84.37
C SER A 10 33.59 54.72 83.42
N GLN A 11 32.89 55.81 83.07
CA GLN A 11 31.82 55.76 82.07
C GLN A 11 32.37 55.57 80.65
N ILE A 12 33.53 56.15 80.34
CA ILE A 12 34.23 55.96 79.06
C ILE A 12 34.71 54.50 78.92
N ASP A 13 35.29 53.93 79.97
CA ASP A 13 35.74 52.53 80.00
C ASP A 13 34.57 51.55 79.88
N SER A 14 33.46 51.83 80.57
CA SER A 14 32.24 51.02 80.49
C SER A 14 31.64 51.03 79.08
N LEU A 15 31.58 52.22 78.45
CA LEU A 15 31.12 52.36 77.08
C LEU A 15 32.05 51.65 76.09
N THR A 16 33.36 51.81 76.26
CA THR A 16 34.39 51.15 75.44
C THR A 16 34.26 49.63 75.53
N THR A 17 34.06 49.10 76.74
CA THR A 17 33.88 47.66 76.98
C THR A 17 32.59 47.14 76.34
N THR A 18 31.50 47.89 76.46
CA THR A 18 30.20 47.52 75.87
C THR A 18 30.26 47.52 74.34
N ILE A 19 30.87 48.56 73.74
CA ILE A 19 31.09 48.65 72.29
C ILE A 19 31.96 47.49 71.82
N ALA A 20 33.08 47.22 72.49
CA ALA A 20 33.97 46.11 72.12
C ALA A 20 33.28 44.75 72.19
N THR A 21 32.39 44.56 73.17
CA THR A 21 31.60 43.33 73.31
C THR A 21 30.56 43.20 72.19
N ALA A 22 29.85 44.28 71.88
CA ALA A 22 28.87 44.30 70.80
C ALA A 22 29.51 44.06 69.42
N VAL A 23 30.68 44.66 69.16
CA VAL A 23 31.44 44.44 67.92
C VAL A 23 31.82 42.97 67.76
N LYS A 24 32.38 42.33 68.79
CA LYS A 24 32.73 40.90 68.76
C LYS A 24 31.54 39.99 68.53
N ALA A 25 30.40 40.30 69.14
CA ALA A 25 29.15 39.56 68.91
C ALA A 25 28.70 39.69 67.45
N ASN A 26 28.80 40.89 66.87
CA ASN A 26 28.42 41.14 65.49
C ASN A 26 29.38 40.49 64.48
N GLU A 27 30.68 40.51 64.77
CA GLU A 27 31.71 39.77 64.00
C GLU A 27 31.42 38.27 63.99
N THR A 28 31.03 37.70 65.14
CA THR A 28 30.66 36.29 65.25
C THR A 28 29.41 35.96 64.44
N ALA A 29 28.37 36.79 64.53
CA ALA A 29 27.14 36.62 63.75
C ALA A 29 27.38 36.74 62.24
N ALA A 30 28.24 37.68 61.80
CA ALA A 30 28.62 37.83 60.41
C ALA A 30 29.37 36.59 59.89
N ALA A 31 30.26 36.00 60.70
CA ALA A 31 30.96 34.77 60.37
C ALA A 31 30.00 33.57 60.25
N THR A 32 29.01 33.45 61.15
CA THR A 32 27.95 32.44 61.05
C THR A 32 27.13 32.63 59.77
N ASN A 33 26.65 33.85 59.50
CA ASN A 33 25.88 34.14 58.29
C ASN A 33 26.67 33.83 57.01
N ALA A 34 27.98 34.12 56.98
CA ALA A 34 28.83 33.78 55.84
C ALA A 34 28.98 32.26 55.66
N SER A 35 29.10 31.51 56.76
CA SER A 35 29.10 30.04 56.74
C SER A 35 27.78 29.49 56.21
N ASP A 36 26.65 29.97 56.75
CA ASP A 36 25.32 29.52 56.34
C ASP A 36 25.05 29.81 54.85
N LEU A 37 25.49 30.96 54.35
CA LEU A 37 25.40 31.30 52.93
C LEU A 37 26.27 30.41 52.05
N ASN A 38 27.50 30.12 52.47
CA ASN A 38 28.41 29.22 51.74
C ASN A 38 27.89 27.77 51.74
N ASP A 39 27.33 27.33 52.86
CA ASP A 39 26.69 26.02 52.98
C ASP A 39 25.46 25.96 52.09
N HIS A 40 24.65 27.02 52.03
CA HIS A 40 23.51 27.12 51.11
C HIS A 40 23.93 27.14 49.63
N GLU A 41 24.99 27.86 49.26
CA GLU A 41 25.55 27.89 47.89
C GLU A 41 26.12 26.53 47.47
N THR A 42 26.86 25.88 48.37
CA THR A 42 27.44 24.56 48.12
C THR A 42 26.33 23.49 48.05
N ALA A 43 25.34 23.56 48.94
CA ALA A 43 24.13 22.74 48.90
C ALA A 43 23.25 23.05 47.68
N ALA A 44 23.35 24.22 47.07
CA ALA A 44 22.69 24.51 45.79
C ALA A 44 23.34 23.75 44.61
N THR A 45 24.58 23.26 44.76
CA THR A 45 25.24 22.41 43.75
C THR A 45 24.99 20.90 43.96
N GLY A 46 24.20 20.51 44.96
CA GLY A 46 23.77 19.12 45.18
C GLY A 46 22.62 18.98 46.20
N ALA A 47 21.62 18.15 45.89
CA ALA A 47 20.49 17.78 46.76
C ALA A 47 19.54 18.90 47.27
N HIS A 48 19.64 20.15 46.78
CA HIS A 48 18.61 21.18 47.00
C HIS A 48 18.03 21.77 45.71
N ALA A 49 17.65 20.90 44.77
CA ALA A 49 16.71 21.21 43.69
C ALA A 49 15.24 20.93 44.09
N ALA A 50 14.83 21.22 45.33
CA ALA A 50 13.52 20.80 45.84
C ALA A 50 12.80 21.80 46.77
N SER A 51 12.92 23.11 46.53
CA SER A 51 11.97 24.06 47.14
C SER A 51 11.55 25.26 46.30
N ALA A 52 11.83 25.25 45.00
CA ALA A 52 11.23 26.22 44.08
C ALA A 52 10.73 25.49 42.84
N ILE A 53 9.51 24.96 42.95
CA ILE A 53 8.67 24.54 41.81
C ILE A 53 9.28 23.36 41.02
N SER A 54 9.51 22.23 41.68
CA SER A 54 9.37 20.92 41.03
C SER A 54 8.01 20.36 41.44
N PHE A 55 7.27 19.85 40.47
CA PHE A 55 6.14 18.96 40.72
C PHE A 55 6.64 17.88 41.70
N SER A 56 5.97 17.72 42.84
CA SER A 56 6.30 16.62 43.75
C SER A 56 6.01 15.33 42.97
N ASP A 57 7.05 14.61 42.59
CA ASP A 57 6.99 13.28 41.98
C ASP A 57 7.52 12.26 43.00
N PRO A 58 6.75 11.98 44.07
CA PRO A 58 7.17 11.08 45.13
C PRO A 58 7.36 9.62 44.67
N GLY A 59 7.01 9.31 43.41
CA GLY A 59 7.18 8.00 42.78
C GLY A 59 8.39 7.88 41.86
N ASP A 60 9.14 8.96 41.62
CA ASP A 60 10.21 9.03 40.62
C ASP A 60 9.74 8.70 39.17
N ASP A 61 8.46 8.93 38.87
CA ASP A 61 7.83 8.64 37.57
C ASP A 61 8.35 9.52 36.42
N TYR A 62 8.88 10.71 36.73
CA TYR A 62 9.36 11.73 35.79
C TYR A 62 10.85 12.06 35.96
N THR A 63 11.66 11.10 36.42
CA THR A 63 13.13 11.20 36.37
C THR A 63 13.65 11.26 34.93
N ALA A 64 14.88 11.74 34.73
CA ALA A 64 15.52 11.71 33.41
C ALA A 64 15.50 10.29 32.79
N THR A 65 15.77 9.27 33.61
CA THR A 65 15.76 7.86 33.20
C THR A 65 14.39 7.39 32.73
N THR A 66 13.31 7.70 33.47
CA THR A 66 11.96 7.24 33.11
C THR A 66 11.41 8.01 31.90
N VAL A 67 11.72 9.29 31.78
CA VAL A 67 11.36 10.11 30.61
C VAL A 67 12.12 9.65 29.36
N GLU A 68 13.42 9.33 29.47
CA GLU A 68 14.20 8.77 28.37
C GLU A 68 13.65 7.41 27.92
N ALA A 69 13.26 6.54 28.86
CA ALA A 69 12.63 5.26 28.54
C ALA A 69 11.28 5.43 27.83
N ALA A 70 10.40 6.28 28.36
CA ALA A 70 9.10 6.58 27.74
C ALA A 70 9.26 7.21 26.36
N LEU A 71 10.25 8.11 26.19
CA LEU A 71 10.55 8.71 24.90
C LEU A 71 11.12 7.70 23.91
N ALA A 72 11.93 6.74 24.36
CA ALA A 72 12.42 5.64 23.53
C ALA A 72 11.27 4.74 23.06
N GLU A 73 10.31 4.41 23.93
CA GLU A 73 9.10 3.65 23.56
C GLU A 73 8.24 4.41 22.54
N VAL A 74 7.97 5.70 22.78
CA VAL A 74 7.25 6.56 21.85
C VAL A 74 7.99 6.68 20.52
N LYS A 75 9.33 6.78 20.54
CA LYS A 75 10.15 6.80 19.33
C LYS A 75 10.05 5.50 18.54
N VAL A 76 10.06 4.34 19.21
CA VAL A 76 9.86 3.04 18.54
C VAL A 76 8.49 2.97 17.88
N ILE A 77 7.44 3.43 18.57
CA ILE A 77 6.08 3.49 18.01
C ILE A 77 6.01 4.49 16.84
N ALA A 78 6.64 5.66 16.97
CA ALA A 78 6.66 6.68 15.92
C ALA A 78 7.48 6.24 14.70
N ASP A 79 8.61 5.55 14.89
CA ASP A 79 9.41 4.96 13.81
C ASP A 79 8.64 3.81 13.13
N ALA A 80 7.91 2.98 13.90
CA ALA A 80 7.04 1.94 13.36
C ALA A 80 5.82 2.50 12.62
N ALA A 81 5.28 3.64 13.07
CA ALA A 81 4.16 4.35 12.43
C ALA A 81 4.62 5.16 11.19
N ALA A 82 5.77 5.81 11.26
CA ALA A 82 6.41 6.49 10.14
C ALA A 82 6.92 5.50 9.09
N GLY A 83 7.35 4.32 9.52
CA GLY A 83 7.62 3.15 8.68
C GLY A 83 6.39 2.26 8.48
N GLY A 84 5.18 2.79 8.64
CA GLY A 84 3.93 2.04 8.67
C GLY A 84 3.74 1.10 7.47
N GLY A 85 4.09 -0.17 7.63
CA GLY A 85 3.87 -1.20 6.62
C GLY A 85 4.73 -1.04 5.36
N VAL A 86 4.60 -2.02 4.47
CA VAL A 86 5.24 -2.05 3.14
C VAL A 86 5.15 -0.67 2.48
N SER A 87 6.29 -0.03 2.18
CA SER A 87 6.32 1.30 1.56
C SER A 87 5.57 1.31 0.22
N ILE A 88 4.77 2.35 -0.03
CA ILE A 88 3.96 2.48 -1.26
C ILE A 88 4.79 3.11 -2.38
N ASN A 89 4.79 2.49 -3.56
CA ASN A 89 5.52 2.97 -4.73
C ASN A 89 4.81 2.59 -6.04
N ASP A 90 4.19 3.58 -6.68
CA ASP A 90 3.42 3.39 -7.92
C ASP A 90 4.30 3.39 -9.20
N ALA A 91 5.61 3.65 -9.07
CA ALA A 91 6.53 3.75 -10.20
C ALA A 91 6.99 2.40 -10.74
N GLY A 92 6.80 1.30 -9.99
CA GLY A 92 7.22 -0.03 -10.45
C GLY A 92 6.78 -1.15 -9.52
N THR A 93 6.99 -2.39 -9.95
CA THR A 93 6.79 -3.58 -9.12
C THR A 93 8.10 -3.96 -8.45
N ASN A 94 8.08 -4.30 -7.16
CA ASN A 94 9.21 -4.91 -6.48
C ASN A 94 8.71 -5.75 -5.28
N SER A 95 9.58 -6.57 -4.72
CA SER A 95 9.22 -7.52 -3.66
C SER A 95 9.10 -6.92 -2.26
N THR A 96 9.42 -5.64 -2.10
CA THR A 96 9.55 -4.97 -0.80
C THR A 96 8.60 -3.76 -0.64
N GLN A 97 7.85 -3.42 -1.69
CA GLN A 97 6.97 -2.26 -1.78
C GLN A 97 5.64 -2.69 -2.41
N ALA A 98 4.58 -1.96 -2.12
CA ALA A 98 3.24 -2.21 -2.63
C ALA A 98 2.76 -1.03 -3.49
N TRP A 99 1.81 -1.28 -4.38
CA TRP A 99 1.09 -0.21 -5.07
C TRP A 99 0.04 0.43 -4.18
N SER A 100 -0.27 1.70 -4.44
CA SER A 100 -1.40 2.38 -3.83
C SER A 100 -2.72 1.72 -4.26
N SER A 101 -3.76 1.86 -3.43
CA SER A 101 -5.10 1.37 -3.78
C SER A 101 -5.63 1.98 -5.08
N GLN A 102 -5.30 3.24 -5.35
CA GLN A 102 -5.66 3.92 -6.60
C GLN A 102 -4.98 3.27 -7.80
N LYS A 103 -3.65 3.06 -7.74
CA LYS A 103 -2.90 2.41 -8.82
C LYS A 103 -3.41 0.99 -9.11
N ILE A 104 -3.72 0.23 -8.06
CA ILE A 104 -4.31 -1.11 -8.21
C ILE A 104 -5.66 -1.01 -8.94
N SER A 105 -6.53 -0.07 -8.55
CA SER A 105 -7.82 0.14 -9.21
C SER A 105 -7.64 0.51 -10.69
N ASP A 106 -6.72 1.41 -11.00
CA ASP A 106 -6.47 1.88 -12.36
C ASP A 106 -5.96 0.74 -13.27
N GLU A 107 -5.02 -0.07 -12.79
CA GLU A 107 -4.49 -1.22 -13.53
C GLU A 107 -5.56 -2.31 -13.73
N ILE A 108 -6.42 -2.56 -12.72
CA ILE A 108 -7.55 -3.48 -12.88
C ILE A 108 -8.53 -2.94 -13.92
N THR A 109 -8.88 -1.66 -13.87
CA THR A 109 -9.78 -1.04 -14.85
C THR A 109 -9.17 -1.10 -16.26
N ALA A 110 -7.88 -0.81 -16.41
CA ALA A 110 -7.18 -0.89 -17.68
C ALA A 110 -7.15 -2.33 -18.23
N ALA A 111 -6.82 -3.31 -17.40
CA ALA A 111 -6.80 -4.72 -17.77
C ALA A 111 -8.20 -5.22 -18.17
N VAL A 112 -9.24 -4.84 -17.42
CA VAL A 112 -10.63 -5.16 -17.77
C VAL A 112 -11.02 -4.50 -19.08
N SER A 113 -10.70 -3.22 -19.27
CA SER A 113 -10.97 -2.50 -20.50
C SER A 113 -10.30 -3.19 -21.69
N ALA A 114 -9.03 -3.57 -21.56
CA ALA A 114 -8.31 -4.27 -22.62
C ALA A 114 -8.89 -5.66 -22.92
N LEU A 115 -9.40 -6.37 -21.91
CA LEU A 115 -10.07 -7.65 -22.10
C LEU A 115 -11.41 -7.53 -22.83
N ILE A 116 -12.19 -6.49 -22.52
CA ILE A 116 -13.50 -6.27 -23.12
C ILE A 116 -13.42 -5.52 -24.45
N ASP A 117 -12.30 -4.87 -24.77
CA ASP A 117 -12.16 -4.13 -26.02
C ASP A 117 -12.20 -5.11 -27.21
N GLY A 118 -13.23 -4.98 -28.05
CA GLY A 118 -13.51 -5.88 -29.17
C GLY A 118 -14.38 -7.11 -28.83
N ALA A 119 -14.55 -7.48 -27.56
CA ALA A 119 -15.38 -8.62 -27.18
C ALA A 119 -16.88 -8.43 -27.49
N PRO A 120 -17.52 -7.26 -27.23
CA PRO A 120 -18.92 -7.04 -27.57
C PRO A 120 -19.22 -7.23 -29.06
N GLY A 121 -18.37 -6.73 -29.95
CA GLY A 121 -18.55 -6.89 -31.40
C GLY A 121 -18.41 -8.35 -31.84
N ALA A 122 -17.43 -9.09 -31.30
CA ALA A 122 -17.29 -10.51 -31.60
C ALA A 122 -18.49 -11.32 -31.07
N LEU A 123 -18.97 -11.04 -29.86
CA LEU A 123 -20.16 -11.69 -29.30
C LEU A 123 -21.42 -11.37 -30.11
N ASP A 124 -21.55 -10.15 -30.63
CA ASP A 124 -22.63 -9.76 -31.53
C ASP A 124 -22.61 -10.62 -32.80
N THR A 125 -21.45 -10.76 -33.46
CA THR A 125 -21.32 -11.62 -34.65
C THR A 125 -21.62 -13.09 -34.38
N LEU A 126 -21.24 -13.61 -33.20
CA LEU A 126 -21.55 -14.98 -32.81
C LEU A 126 -23.05 -15.17 -32.53
N ASN A 127 -23.71 -14.16 -31.94
CA ASN A 127 -25.16 -14.17 -31.73
C ASN A 127 -25.92 -14.12 -33.07
N GLU A 128 -25.49 -13.25 -33.99
CA GLU A 128 -26.07 -13.17 -35.34
C GLU A 128 -25.91 -14.49 -36.10
N LEU A 129 -24.73 -15.12 -36.04
CA LEU A 129 -24.50 -16.41 -36.67
C LEU A 129 -25.38 -17.52 -36.05
N ALA A 130 -25.48 -17.55 -34.72
CA ALA A 130 -26.32 -18.52 -34.02
C ALA A 130 -27.80 -18.34 -34.39
N ALA A 131 -28.28 -17.10 -34.47
CA ALA A 131 -29.63 -16.77 -34.91
C ALA A 131 -29.86 -17.22 -36.37
N ALA A 132 -28.95 -16.86 -37.29
CA ALA A 132 -29.05 -17.24 -38.70
C ALA A 132 -29.10 -18.77 -38.90
N ILE A 133 -28.33 -19.53 -38.13
CA ILE A 133 -28.36 -21.01 -38.16
C ILE A 133 -29.68 -21.55 -37.61
N ASN A 134 -30.20 -20.97 -36.54
CA ASN A 134 -31.43 -21.44 -35.91
C ASN A 134 -32.68 -21.09 -36.72
N ASP A 135 -32.66 -19.96 -37.43
CA ASP A 135 -33.78 -19.49 -38.26
C ASP A 135 -33.89 -20.26 -39.58
N ASP A 136 -32.80 -20.84 -40.10
CA ASP A 136 -32.82 -21.76 -41.25
C ASP A 136 -32.91 -23.22 -40.80
N ALA A 137 -34.12 -23.65 -40.45
CA ALA A 137 -34.43 -25.05 -40.10
C ALA A 137 -34.03 -26.07 -41.20
N THR A 138 -33.78 -25.61 -42.43
CA THR A 138 -33.42 -26.47 -43.55
C THR A 138 -31.93 -26.46 -43.88
N PHE A 139 -31.13 -25.57 -43.29
CA PHE A 139 -29.71 -25.39 -43.63
C PHE A 139 -28.95 -26.72 -43.62
N THR A 140 -29.02 -27.43 -42.49
CA THR A 140 -28.35 -28.74 -42.30
C THR A 140 -28.84 -29.78 -43.30
N THR A 141 -30.15 -29.84 -43.55
CA THR A 141 -30.74 -30.78 -44.50
C THR A 141 -30.31 -30.47 -45.94
N THR A 142 -30.31 -29.20 -46.33
CA THR A 142 -29.90 -28.73 -47.65
C THR A 142 -28.44 -29.01 -47.90
N VAL A 143 -27.55 -28.65 -46.97
CA VAL A 143 -26.11 -28.91 -47.08
C VAL A 143 -25.84 -30.43 -47.13
N THR A 144 -26.45 -31.21 -46.24
CA THR A 144 -26.27 -32.67 -46.21
C THR A 144 -26.77 -33.33 -47.50
N THR A 145 -27.93 -32.90 -48.02
CA THR A 145 -28.48 -33.42 -49.28
C THR A 145 -27.59 -33.06 -50.46
N ALA A 146 -27.12 -31.80 -50.55
CA ALA A 146 -26.24 -31.36 -51.62
C ALA A 146 -24.90 -32.12 -51.62
N LEU A 147 -24.33 -32.38 -50.43
CA LEU A 147 -23.12 -33.19 -50.28
C LEU A 147 -23.37 -34.67 -50.63
N GLY A 148 -24.52 -35.23 -50.22
CA GLY A 148 -24.90 -36.61 -50.52
C GLY A 148 -25.07 -36.90 -52.02
N LEU A 149 -25.36 -35.88 -52.83
CA LEU A 149 -25.47 -35.98 -54.28
C LEU A 149 -24.14 -35.78 -55.03
N ARG A 150 -23.04 -35.46 -54.34
CA ARG A 150 -21.72 -35.38 -54.97
C ARG A 150 -21.21 -36.78 -55.30
N VAL A 151 -20.73 -36.96 -56.53
CA VAL A 151 -20.09 -38.22 -56.94
C VAL A 151 -18.73 -38.34 -56.23
N ARG A 152 -18.57 -39.42 -55.47
CA ARG A 152 -17.35 -39.77 -54.76
C ARG A 152 -16.41 -40.53 -55.66
N VAL A 153 -15.11 -40.35 -55.41
CA VAL A 153 -14.03 -41.06 -56.12
C VAL A 153 -13.32 -42.09 -55.23
N ASP A 154 -13.62 -42.08 -53.93
CA ASP A 154 -12.95 -42.86 -52.89
C ASP A 154 -13.73 -44.09 -52.42
N ALA A 155 -15.04 -44.17 -52.70
CA ALA A 155 -15.83 -45.38 -52.47
C ALA A 155 -17.08 -45.45 -53.36
N ALA A 156 -17.66 -46.65 -53.44
CA ALA A 156 -18.93 -46.89 -54.11
C ALA A 156 -20.09 -46.16 -53.40
N GLN A 157 -21.04 -45.63 -54.18
CA GLN A 157 -22.24 -44.93 -53.69
C GLN A 157 -23.52 -45.67 -54.09
N GLY A 158 -24.51 -45.66 -53.18
CA GLY A 158 -25.83 -46.27 -53.40
C GLY A 158 -26.78 -45.41 -54.24
N PHE A 159 -26.32 -44.85 -55.36
CA PHE A 159 -27.17 -44.10 -56.27
C PHE A 159 -28.08 -45.03 -57.08
N THR A 160 -29.32 -44.62 -57.31
CA THR A 160 -30.25 -45.28 -58.23
C THR A 160 -29.76 -45.18 -59.67
N SER A 161 -30.20 -46.07 -60.56
CA SER A 161 -29.78 -46.06 -61.98
C SER A 161 -29.97 -44.69 -62.66
N PRO A 162 -31.10 -43.96 -62.46
CA PRO A 162 -31.24 -42.60 -62.98
C PRO A 162 -30.22 -41.59 -62.40
N GLN A 163 -29.96 -41.64 -61.09
CA GLN A 163 -28.96 -40.78 -60.45
C GLN A 163 -27.54 -41.07 -60.96
N GLN A 164 -27.21 -42.34 -61.17
CA GLN A 164 -25.94 -42.72 -61.77
C GLN A 164 -25.80 -42.19 -63.20
N LEU A 165 -26.87 -42.26 -64.02
CA LEU A 165 -26.88 -41.70 -65.37
C LEU A 165 -26.63 -40.18 -65.33
N GLN A 166 -27.36 -39.45 -64.49
CA GLN A 166 -27.16 -38.00 -64.33
C GLN A 166 -25.74 -37.67 -63.86
N GLY A 167 -25.20 -38.43 -62.90
CA GLY A 167 -23.83 -38.27 -62.42
C GLY A 167 -22.79 -38.45 -63.53
N ARG A 168 -22.95 -39.49 -64.36
CA ARG A 168 -22.06 -39.74 -65.52
C ARG A 168 -22.18 -38.64 -66.58
N GLN A 169 -23.38 -38.12 -66.82
CA GLN A 169 -23.60 -36.99 -67.72
C GLN A 169 -22.91 -35.71 -67.20
N ASN A 170 -23.06 -35.40 -65.90
CA ASN A 170 -22.45 -34.22 -65.29
C ASN A 170 -20.90 -34.25 -65.32
N ILE A 171 -20.30 -35.44 -65.21
CA ILE A 171 -18.84 -35.63 -65.26
C ILE A 171 -18.32 -35.72 -66.71
N GLY A 172 -19.22 -35.84 -67.70
CA GLY A 172 -18.86 -35.95 -69.11
C GLY A 172 -18.33 -37.33 -69.52
N VAL A 173 -18.56 -38.38 -68.70
CA VAL A 173 -18.17 -39.76 -69.02
C VAL A 173 -19.09 -40.37 -70.08
N ILE A 174 -20.36 -39.93 -70.12
CA ILE A 174 -21.33 -40.25 -71.15
C ILE A 174 -22.01 -38.94 -71.53
N THR A 175 -21.62 -38.31 -72.64
CA THR A 175 -22.41 -37.21 -73.18
C THR A 175 -23.71 -37.78 -73.75
N SER A 176 -24.75 -36.97 -73.87
CA SER A 176 -26.03 -37.37 -74.50
C SER A 176 -25.88 -37.84 -75.98
N THR A 177 -24.68 -37.75 -76.55
CA THR A 177 -24.35 -38.13 -77.92
C THR A 177 -23.45 -39.36 -78.04
N GLN A 178 -22.84 -39.86 -76.96
CA GLN A 178 -22.01 -41.06 -77.01
C GLN A 178 -22.88 -42.32 -76.98
N ASP A 179 -23.12 -42.91 -78.15
CA ASP A 179 -23.70 -44.25 -78.28
C ASP A 179 -22.57 -45.25 -78.52
N PHE A 180 -22.12 -45.91 -77.45
CA PHE A 180 -21.05 -46.91 -77.53
C PHE A 180 -21.36 -48.07 -78.46
N ALA A 181 -22.64 -48.41 -78.68
CA ALA A 181 -23.02 -49.46 -79.62
C ALA A 181 -22.84 -48.98 -81.07
N SER A 182 -23.25 -47.74 -81.37
CA SER A 182 -22.99 -47.10 -82.66
C SER A 182 -21.48 -46.89 -82.91
N ASP A 183 -20.75 -46.39 -81.93
CA ASP A 183 -19.29 -46.18 -82.02
C ASP A 183 -18.56 -47.51 -82.27
N PHE A 184 -18.92 -48.57 -81.54
CA PHE A 184 -18.36 -49.90 -81.75
C PHE A 184 -18.68 -50.46 -83.13
N THR A 185 -19.94 -50.35 -83.57
CA THR A 185 -20.38 -50.81 -84.88
C THR A 185 -19.65 -50.07 -86.01
N THR A 186 -19.41 -48.77 -85.84
CA THR A 186 -18.63 -47.95 -86.77
C THR A 186 -17.16 -48.36 -86.80
N ALA A 187 -16.57 -48.72 -85.66
CA ALA A 187 -15.15 -49.08 -85.57
C ALA A 187 -14.80 -50.45 -86.18
N ILE A 188 -15.78 -51.36 -86.32
CA ILE A 188 -15.58 -52.70 -86.89
C ILE A 188 -15.99 -52.80 -88.37
N ALA A 189 -16.57 -51.73 -88.93
CA ALA A 189 -16.94 -51.62 -90.34
C ALA A 189 -15.78 -51.06 -91.17
#